data_AF-A0A845U1P0-F1
#
_entry.id   AF-A0A845U1P0-F1
#
_cell.length_a   1.000
_cell.length_b   1.000
_cell.length_c   1.000
_cell.angle_alpha   90.00
_cell.angle_beta   90.00
_cell.angle_gamma   90.00
#
_symmetry.space_group_name_H-M   'P 1'
#
loop_
_entity.id
_entity.type
_entity.pdbx_description
1 polymer ?
#
loop_
_entity_poly.entity_id
_entity_poly.type
_entity_poly.pdbx_seq_one_letter_code
_entity_poly.pdbx_strand_id
1 'polypeptide(L)' 'MKVEFADERSGESEWMWVEVKHSDDAKRLVFGRLDSQPVLNTDFKVGQELAISYDNIRDHRRFEQS' A
#
# COMPACT_ATOMS: atom_id res chain seq x y z
N MET A 1 -4.16 4.78 2.46
CA MET A 1 -4.85 3.81 1.59
C MET A 1 -4.61 2.42 2.12
N LYS A 2 -5.62 1.56 2.15
CA LYS A 2 -5.44 0.13 2.39
C LYS A 2 -5.20 -0.54 1.06
N VAL A 3 -4.10 -1.27 0.98
CA VAL A 3 -3.58 -1.85 -0.26
C VAL A 3 -3.39 -3.35 -0.04
N GLU A 4 -3.75 -4.12 -1.05
CA GLU A 4 -3.45 -5.55 -1.08
C GLU A 4 -2.09 -5.82 -1.71
N PHE A 5 -1.33 -6.67 -1.05
CA PHE A 5 -0.08 -7.25 -1.53
C PHE A 5 -0.28 -8.76 -1.59
N ALA A 6 -0.47 -9.26 -2.81
CA ALA A 6 -0.55 -10.70 -3.07
C ALA A 6 0.87 -11.27 -3.18
N ASP A 7 1.15 -12.33 -2.43
CA ASP A 7 2.34 -13.14 -2.64
C ASP A 7 2.03 -14.21 -3.68
N GLU A 8 2.58 -14.06 -4.89
CA GLU A 8 2.32 -14.97 -6.00
C GLU A 8 2.89 -16.39 -5.75
N ARG A 9 3.79 -16.55 -4.77
CA ARG A 9 4.40 -17.84 -4.44
C ARG A 9 3.53 -18.71 -3.53
N SER A 10 2.94 -18.12 -2.49
CA SER A 10 2.05 -18.80 -1.54
C SER A 10 0.57 -18.73 -1.95
N GLY A 11 0.20 -17.74 -2.78
CA GLY A 11 -1.20 -17.42 -3.07
C GLY A 11 -1.91 -16.67 -1.95
N GLU A 12 -1.19 -16.25 -0.90
CA GLU A 12 -1.73 -15.49 0.21
C GLU A 12 -1.72 -13.99 -0.11
N SER A 13 -2.73 -13.27 0.39
CA SER A 13 -2.82 -11.81 0.26
C SER A 13 -2.78 -11.16 1.63
N GLU A 14 -1.92 -10.15 1.76
CA GLU A 14 -1.84 -9.30 2.95
C GLU A 14 -2.38 -7.90 2.64
N TRP A 15 -3.12 -7.31 3.58
CA TRP A 15 -3.64 -5.96 3.44
C TRP A 15 -2.94 -5.00 4.39
N MET A 16 -2.29 -3.97 3.84
CA MET A 16 -1.48 -3.03 4.61
C MET A 16 -1.90 -1.57 4.35
N TRP A 17 -1.65 -0.68 5.31
CA TRP A 17 -1.87 0.75 5.15
C TRP A 17 -0.63 1.44 4.57
N VAL A 18 -0.89 2.35 3.64
CA VAL A 18 0.09 3.22 3.00
C VAL A 18 -0.34 4.67 3.17
N GLU A 19 0.55 5.50 3.70
CA GLU A 19 0.42 6.95 3.71
C GLU A 19 0.68 7.50 2.29
N VAL A 20 -0.28 8.23 1.74
CA VAL A 20 -0.17 8.76 0.37
C VAL A 20 0.64 10.04 0.38
N LYS A 21 1.63 10.12 -0.52
CA LYS A 21 2.35 11.36 -0.81
C LYS A 21 1.86 12.03 -2.08
N HIS A 22 1.66 11.26 -3.14
CA HIS A 22 1.26 11.77 -4.45
C HIS A 22 0.59 10.68 -5.29
N SER A 23 -0.17 11.04 -6.32
CA SER A 23 -0.79 10.12 -7.28
C SER A 23 -0.55 10.58 -8.72
N ASP A 24 -0.31 9.63 -9.60
CA ASP A 24 -0.26 9.82 -11.05
C ASP A 24 -1.49 9.14 -11.66
N ASP A 25 -2.55 9.94 -11.89
CA ASP A 25 -3.82 9.44 -12.42
C ASP A 25 -3.70 8.91 -13.85
N ALA A 26 -2.79 9.47 -14.65
CA ALA A 26 -2.57 9.02 -16.02
C ALA A 26 -2.00 7.58 -16.05
N LYS A 27 -1.16 7.24 -15.06
CA LYS A 27 -0.64 5.89 -14.88
C LYS A 27 -1.45 5.02 -13.92
N ARG A 28 -2.49 5.57 -13.28
CA ARG A 28 -3.28 4.92 -12.22
C ARG A 28 -2.40 4.40 -11.08
N LEU A 29 -1.44 5.23 -10.64
CA LEU A 29 -0.51 4.90 -9.57
C LEU A 29 -0.65 5.83 -8.36
N VAL A 30 -0.52 5.28 -7.17
CA VAL A 30 -0.31 6.03 -5.92
C VAL A 30 1.12 5.80 -5.45
N PHE A 31 1.80 6.88 -5.10
CA PHE A 31 3.11 6.86 -4.47
C PHE A 31 2.97 7.22 -2.99
N GLY A 32 3.55 6.40 -2.13
CA GLY A 32 3.38 6.55 -0.69
C GLY A 32 4.41 5.79 0.13
N ARG A 33 4.26 5.88 1.45
CA ARG A 33 5.09 5.14 2.41
C ARG A 33 4.27 4.09 3.13
N LEU A 34 4.84 2.90 3.29
CA LEU A 34 4.21 1.85 4.10
C LEU A 34 4.12 2.29 5.56
N ASP A 35 2.93 2.23 6.14
CA ASP A 35 2.65 2.66 7.51
C ASP A 35 2.36 1.47 8.45
N SER A 36 1.98 0.32 7.90
CA SER A 36 1.74 -0.91 8.66
C SER A 36 2.95 -1.83 8.71
N GLN A 37 3.14 -2.55 9.83
CA GLN A 37 4.11 -3.63 9.94
C GLN A 37 3.66 -4.84 9.12
N PRO A 38 4.48 -5.33 8.16
CA PRO A 38 4.19 -6.56 7.43
C PRO A 38 4.20 -7.78 8.35
N VAL A 39 3.27 -8.69 8.12
CA VAL A 39 3.11 -9.96 8.83
C VAL A 39 3.56 -11.14 7.96
N LEU A 40 3.21 -11.13 6.67
CA LEU A 40 3.53 -12.21 5.73
C LEU A 40 4.62 -11.78 4.74
N ASN A 41 4.48 -10.59 4.15
CA ASN A 41 5.44 -10.07 3.18
C ASN A 41 6.61 -9.36 3.86
N THR A 42 7.52 -10.16 4.44
CA THR A 42 8.70 -9.67 5.18
C THR A 42 9.73 -8.94 4.32
N ASP A 43 9.58 -8.97 2.99
CA ASP A 43 10.38 -8.18 2.06
C ASP A 43 10.10 -6.67 2.16
N PHE A 44 8.95 -6.28 2.71
CA PHE A 44 8.61 -4.88 2.94
C PHE A 44 9.09 -4.37 4.29
N LYS A 45 9.33 -3.06 4.37
CA LYS A 45 9.69 -2.37 5.62
C LYS A 45 8.77 -1.18 5.86
N VAL A 46 8.43 -0.92 7.12
CA VAL A 46 7.73 0.31 7.50
C VAL A 46 8.55 1.52 7.05
N GLY A 47 7.88 2.52 6.48
CA GLY A 47 8.47 3.72 5.90
C GLY A 47 9.01 3.55 4.46
N GLN A 48 9.02 2.34 3.91
CA GLN A 48 9.46 2.07 2.53
C GLN A 48 8.56 2.81 1.53
N GLU A 49 9.19 3.40 0.51
CA GLU A 49 8.47 4.05 -0.58
C GLU A 49 7.95 3.02 -1.59
N LEU A 50 6.67 3.14 -1.93
CA LEU A 50 5.96 2.19 -2.78
C LEU A 50 5.23 2.93 -3.90
N ALA A 51 5.20 2.32 -5.08
CA ALA A 51 4.33 2.67 -6.19
C ALA A 51 3.23 1.60 -6.29
N ILE A 52 1.97 2.02 -6.18
CA ILE A 52 0.83 1.12 -6.00
C ILE A 52 -0.19 1.37 -7.11
N SER A 53 -0.57 0.31 -7.84
CA SER A 53 -1.67 0.40 -8.80
C SER A 53 -2.99 0.66 -8.09
N TYR A 54 -3.85 1.46 -8.71
CA TYR A 54 -5.24 1.66 -8.25
C TYR A 54 -6.00 0.35 -8.14
N ASP A 55 -5.63 -0.65 -8.92
CA ASP A 55 -6.27 -1.98 -8.92
C ASP A 55 -6.01 -2.75 -7.61
N ASN A 56 -4.96 -2.38 -6.86
CA ASN A 56 -4.60 -3.00 -5.58
C ASN A 56 -5.19 -2.24 -4.37
N ILE A 57 -5.93 -1.15 -4.60
CA ILE A 57 -6.52 -0.34 -3.52
C ILE A 57 -7.85 -0.96 -3.07
N ARG A 58 -7.95 -1.25 -1.77
CA ARG A 58 -9.12 -1.89 -1.17
C ARG A 58 -9.96 -0.94 -0.31
N ASP A 59 -9.33 0.05 0.31
CA ASP A 59 -9.99 1.06 1.14
C ASP A 59 -9.18 2.38 1.09
N HIS A 60 -9.85 3.51 1.27
CA HIS A 60 -9.24 4.82 1.40
C HIS A 60 -9.79 5.51 2.66
N ARG A 61 -8.88 6.03 3.48
CA ARG A 61 -9.24 6.78 4.68
C ARG A 61 -8.41 8.04 4.74
N ARG A 62 -9.06 9.13 5.16
CA ARG A 62 -8.42 10.38 5.50
C ARG A 62 -8.27 10.38 7.02
N PHE A 63 -7.03 10.40 7.50
CA PHE A 63 -6.77 10.66 8.90
C PHE A 63 -6.76 12.18 9.08
N GLU A 64 -7.57 12.68 10.02
CA GLU A 64 -7.52 14.09 10.38
C GLU A 64 -6.17 14.35 11.05
N GLN A 65 -5.38 15.29 10.53
CA GLN A 65 -4.17 15.75 11.20
C GLN A 65 -4.61 16.71 12.31
N SER A 66 -4.52 16.26 13.56
CA SER A 66 -4.76 17.05 14.78
C SER A 66 -3.59 17.97 15.10
#